data_AF-A0A2A2EE87-F1
#
_entry.id   AF-A0A2A2EE87-F1
#
_cell.length_a   1.000
_cell.length_b   1.000
_cell.length_c   1.000
_cell.angle_alpha   90.00
_cell.angle_beta   90.00
_cell.angle_gamma   90.00
#
_symmetry.space_group_name_H-M   'P 1'
#
loop_
_entity.id
_entity.type
_entity.pdbx_description
1 polymer ?
#
loop_
_entity_poly.entity_id
_entity_poly.type
_entity_poly.pdbx_seq_one_letter_code
_entity_poly.pdbx_strand_id
1 'polypeptide(L)'
;HPIGEDVWVTSVEMEDELVAALDGAANPEHDRWLTVRGRLAGDDDGRPLVSSPVDVDDGPLRLTHDLAFHEAAYASAAQLGSPALERHDAHLRSTIEGDYQGTTYWRGRIGDDTDE
;
A
#
# COMPACT_ATOMS: atom_id res chain seq x y z
N HIS A 1 -16.31 -0.89 -11.41
CA HIS A 1 -17.30 -0.80 -10.33
C HIS A 1 -16.78 0.16 -9.27
N PRO A 2 -17.59 1.11 -8.77
CA PRO A 2 -17.16 1.99 -7.68
C PRO A 2 -16.92 1.16 -6.42
N ILE A 3 -15.92 1.57 -5.62
CA ILE A 3 -15.71 1.02 -4.28
C ILE A 3 -16.87 1.51 -3.40
N GLY A 4 -17.50 0.59 -2.66
CA GLY A 4 -18.62 0.92 -1.78
C GLY A 4 -18.16 1.86 -0.66
N GLU A 5 -19.04 2.76 -0.22
CA GLU A 5 -18.68 3.74 0.80
C GLU A 5 -18.20 3.07 2.09
N ASP A 6 -18.79 1.92 2.46
CA ASP A 6 -18.47 1.15 3.67
C ASP A 6 -17.16 0.37 3.65
N VAL A 7 -16.40 0.47 2.57
CA VAL A 7 -15.11 -0.21 2.43
C VAL A 7 -14.00 0.69 2.98
N TRP A 8 -13.10 0.08 3.75
CA TRP A 8 -11.86 0.71 4.16
C TRP A 8 -10.76 0.43 3.14
N VAL A 9 -10.05 1.47 2.73
CA VAL A 9 -8.97 1.42 1.75
C VAL A 9 -7.73 2.06 2.34
N THR A 10 -6.63 1.31 2.35
CA THR A 10 -5.30 1.83 2.65
C THR A 10 -4.44 1.65 1.41
N SER A 11 -4.15 2.75 0.73
CA SER A 11 -3.24 2.80 -0.40
C SER A 11 -1.85 3.21 0.07
N VAL A 12 -0.81 2.63 -0.52
CA VAL A 12 0.58 3.09 -0.36
C VAL A 12 1.08 3.46 -1.73
N GLU A 13 1.66 4.65 -1.87
CA GLU A 13 2.12 5.23 -3.13
C GLU A 13 3.54 5.77 -2.94
N MET A 14 4.40 5.64 -3.96
CA MET A 14 5.72 6.27 -3.97
C MET A 14 5.73 7.46 -4.93
N GLU A 15 6.15 8.63 -4.46
CA GLU A 15 6.11 9.88 -5.24
C GLU A 15 7.08 9.89 -6.43
N ASP A 16 8.13 9.08 -6.39
CA ASP A 16 9.13 8.97 -7.45
C ASP A 16 8.66 8.05 -8.61
N GLU A 17 7.37 7.66 -8.62
CA GLU A 17 6.75 6.85 -9.66
C GLU A 17 6.12 7.68 -10.77
N LEU A 18 6.26 7.19 -12.00
CA LEU A 18 5.69 7.80 -13.21
C LEU A 18 4.19 7.49 -13.40
N VAL A 19 3.59 6.58 -12.60
CA VAL A 19 2.18 6.20 -12.74
C VAL A 19 1.55 5.84 -11.38
N ALA A 20 1.20 6.85 -10.58
CA ALA A 20 0.48 6.64 -9.31
C ALA A 20 -1.05 6.41 -9.48
N ALA A 21 -1.59 6.52 -10.69
CA ALA A 21 -2.99 6.18 -10.97
C ALA A 21 -3.19 5.83 -12.44
N LEU A 22 -3.97 4.77 -12.72
CA LEU A 22 -4.33 4.38 -14.09
C LEU A 22 -5.08 5.50 -14.84
N ASP A 23 -5.71 6.41 -14.09
CA ASP A 23 -6.44 7.59 -14.56
C ASP A 23 -5.81 8.93 -14.15
N GLY A 24 -4.69 8.92 -13.42
CA GLY A 24 -4.01 10.12 -12.91
C GLY A 24 -4.77 10.90 -11.83
N ALA A 25 -5.91 10.39 -11.32
CA ALA A 25 -6.69 11.07 -10.30
C ALA A 25 -6.09 10.85 -8.91
N ALA A 26 -6.17 11.87 -8.05
CA ALA A 26 -5.84 11.71 -6.65
C ALA A 26 -6.86 10.77 -5.98
N ASN A 27 -6.36 9.87 -5.13
CA ASN A 27 -7.22 9.07 -4.26
C ASN A 27 -8.15 9.97 -3.42
N PRO A 28 -9.41 9.56 -3.18
CA PRO A 28 -10.29 10.23 -2.24
C PRO A 28 -9.64 10.37 -0.85
N GLU A 29 -9.93 11.48 -0.17
CA GLU A 29 -9.47 11.73 1.20
C GLU A 29 -10.68 11.81 2.15
N HIS A 30 -10.91 10.74 2.90
CA HIS A 30 -11.92 10.66 3.96
C HIS A 30 -11.55 9.60 5.00
N ASP A 31 -12.27 9.49 6.11
CA ASP A 31 -11.89 8.66 7.26
C ASP A 31 -11.67 7.16 6.99
N ARG A 32 -12.17 6.65 5.86
CA ARG A 32 -12.06 5.24 5.43
C ARG A 32 -11.11 5.05 4.26
N TRP A 33 -10.54 6.12 3.72
CA TRP A 33 -9.57 6.08 2.63
C TRP A 33 -8.31 6.81 3.04
N LEU A 34 -7.24 6.05 3.26
CA LEU A 34 -5.94 6.57 3.63
C LEU A 34 -4.95 6.31 2.50
N THR A 35 -4.22 7.34 2.09
CA THR A 35 -3.06 7.20 1.20
C THR A 35 -1.79 7.50 1.97
N VAL A 36 -0.91 6.50 2.10
CA VAL A 36 0.45 6.66 2.62
C VAL A 36 1.36 6.99 1.45
N ARG A 37 1.92 8.20 1.43
CA ARG A 37 2.86 8.63 0.38
C ARG A 37 4.30 8.52 0.88
N GLY A 38 5.11 7.71 0.20
CA GLY A 38 6.54 7.59 0.42
C GLY A 38 7.34 8.36 -0.62
N ARG A 39 8.56 8.76 -0.26
CA ARG A 39 9.54 9.38 -1.18
C ARG A 39 10.91 8.81 -0.89
N LEU A 40 11.72 8.60 -1.92
CA LEU A 40 13.12 8.27 -1.74
C LEU A 40 13.87 9.51 -1.21
N ALA A 41 14.51 9.36 -0.06
CA ALA A 41 15.47 10.32 0.45
C ALA A 41 16.88 9.82 0.08
N GLY A 42 17.62 10.62 -0.67
CA GLY A 42 19.07 10.40 -0.82
C GLY A 42 19.79 10.79 0.47
N ASP A 43 20.97 10.21 0.69
CA ASP A 43 21.81 10.40 1.89
C ASP A 43 22.19 11.88 2.16
N ASP A 44 22.01 12.75 1.15
CA ASP A 44 22.42 14.17 1.16
C ASP A 44 21.26 15.16 1.41
N ASP A 45 20.01 14.70 1.61
CA ASP A 45 18.86 15.62 1.71
C ASP A 45 18.78 16.37 3.07
N GLY A 46 19.62 16.00 4.05
CA GLY A 46 19.85 16.75 5.30
C GLY A 46 18.63 17.00 6.20
N ARG A 47 17.44 16.56 5.78
CA ARG A 47 16.19 16.65 6.53
C ARG A 47 16.09 15.47 7.48
N PRO A 48 15.80 15.70 8.76
CA PRO A 48 15.45 14.61 9.67
C PRO A 48 14.08 14.06 9.25
N LEU A 49 14.09 13.09 8.34
CA LEU A 49 12.92 12.33 7.95
C LEU A 49 12.91 11.02 8.74
N VAL A 50 11.74 10.65 9.25
CA VAL A 50 11.52 9.27 9.67
C VAL A 50 11.56 8.43 8.41
N SER A 51 12.56 7.55 8.32
CA SER A 51 12.78 6.69 7.16
C SER A 51 13.03 5.26 7.62
N SER A 52 12.68 4.32 6.75
CA SER A 52 12.99 2.91 6.92
C SER A 52 13.89 2.49 5.76
N PRO A 53 15.05 1.85 6.02
CA PRO A 53 15.95 1.44 4.96
C PRO A 53 15.32 0.31 4.14
N VAL A 54 15.62 0.31 2.84
CA VAL A 54 15.28 -0.78 1.93
C VAL A 54 16.59 -1.37 1.42
N ASP A 55 16.80 -2.66 1.64
CA ASP A 55 17.95 -3.37 1.08
C ASP A 55 17.77 -3.49 -0.44
N VAL A 56 18.58 -2.73 -1.16
CA VAL A 56 18.63 -2.75 -2.62
C VAL A 56 19.82 -3.59 -3.08
N ASP A 57 19.57 -4.76 -3.69
CA ASP A 57 20.62 -5.48 -4.42
C ASP A 57 21.09 -4.61 -5.60
N ASP A 58 22.40 -4.59 -5.83
CA ASP A 58 23.05 -3.87 -6.93
C ASP A 58 22.62 -4.44 -8.30
N GLY A 59 21.49 -3.97 -8.83
CA GLY A 59 20.94 -4.38 -10.12
C GLY A 59 20.22 -3.24 -10.85
N PRO A 60 20.26 -3.18 -12.19
CA PRO A 60 19.64 -2.10 -12.94
C PRO A 60 18.11 -2.28 -12.97
N LEU A 61 17.41 -1.20 -12.62
CA LEU A 61 15.94 -1.05 -12.59
C LEU A 61 15.24 -1.70 -11.38
N ARG A 62 15.51 -1.20 -10.18
CA ARG A 62 14.52 -1.25 -9.10
C ARG A 62 13.60 -0.05 -9.24
N LEU A 63 12.38 -0.32 -9.65
CA LEU A 63 11.33 0.69 -9.70
C LEU A 63 10.76 0.76 -8.28
N THR A 64 10.45 1.95 -7.78
CA THR A 64 9.89 2.16 -6.43
C THR A 64 8.56 1.45 -6.16
N HIS A 65 7.99 0.79 -7.17
CA HIS A 65 6.81 -0.06 -7.05
C HIS A 65 7.10 -1.45 -6.45
N ASP A 66 8.36 -1.79 -6.18
CA ASP A 66 8.66 -3.01 -5.42
C ASP A 66 8.04 -2.94 -4.03
N LEU A 67 7.45 -4.06 -3.58
CA LEU A 67 6.76 -4.17 -2.30
C LEU A 67 7.60 -3.67 -1.12
N ALA A 68 8.92 -3.88 -1.17
CA ALA A 68 9.83 -3.44 -0.11
C ALA A 68 9.82 -1.92 0.13
N PHE A 69 9.65 -1.10 -0.93
CA PHE A 69 9.53 0.36 -0.76
C PHE A 69 8.18 0.75 -0.16
N HIS A 70 7.11 0.04 -0.52
CA HIS A 70 5.79 0.26 0.06
C HIS A 70 5.77 -0.12 1.55
N GLU A 71 6.39 -1.25 1.90
CA GLU A 71 6.58 -1.66 3.30
C GLU A 71 7.39 -0.62 4.09
N ALA A 72 8.46 -0.09 3.52
CA ALA A 72 9.27 0.96 4.16
C ALA A 72 8.51 2.28 4.33
N ALA A 73 7.71 2.69 3.34
CA ALA A 73 6.85 3.87 3.44
C ALA A 73 5.80 3.69 4.54
N TYR A 74 5.17 2.52 4.61
CA TYR A 74 4.22 2.16 5.67
C TYR A 74 4.87 2.18 7.06
N ALA A 75 6.03 1.55 7.20
CA ALA A 75 6.79 1.50 8.46
C ALA A 75 7.22 2.90 8.92
N SER A 76 7.60 3.77 7.99
CA SER A 76 7.95 5.16 8.29
C SER A 76 6.71 5.96 8.74
N ALA A 77 5.56 5.75 8.10
CA ALA A 77 4.29 6.35 8.50
C ALA A 77 3.83 5.86 9.90
N ALA A 78 4.07 4.60 10.22
CA ALA A 78 3.81 4.05 11.55
C ALA A 78 4.70 4.68 12.62
N GLN A 79 6.00 4.83 12.34
CA GLN A 79 6.96 5.49 13.23
C GLN A 79 6.65 6.98 13.46
N LEU A 80 6.03 7.66 12.49
CA LEU A 80 5.53 9.03 12.65
C LEU A 80 4.34 9.14 13.62
N GLY A 81 3.69 8.02 13.97
CA GLY A 81 2.53 8.00 14.86
C GLY A 81 1.30 8.67 14.24
N SER A 82 1.06 8.46 12.94
CA SER A 82 -0.08 9.05 12.25
C SER A 82 -1.40 8.52 12.83
N PRO A 83 -2.28 9.37 13.40
CA PRO A 83 -3.54 8.91 13.97
C PRO A 83 -4.48 8.28 12.93
N ALA A 84 -4.37 8.67 11.66
CA ALA A 84 -5.16 8.08 10.58
C ALA A 84 -4.71 6.64 10.30
N LEU A 85 -3.39 6.40 10.30
CA LEU A 85 -2.82 5.07 10.15
C LEU A 85 -3.19 4.16 11.32
N GLU A 86 -3.07 4.67 12.55
CA GLU A 86 -3.48 3.92 13.75
C GLU A 86 -4.94 3.50 13.72
N ARG A 87 -5.84 4.37 13.22
CA ARG A 87 -7.27 4.03 13.03
C ARG A 87 -7.47 2.91 12.01
N HIS A 88 -6.77 2.98 10.87
CA HIS A 88 -6.83 1.94 9.84
C HIS A 88 -6.30 0.59 10.36
N ASP A 89 -5.18 0.59 11.07
CA ASP A 89 -4.61 -0.60 11.70
C ASP A 89 -5.54 -1.19 12.77
N ALA A 90 -6.15 -0.34 13.60
CA ALA A 90 -7.12 -0.78 14.60
C ALA A 90 -8.36 -1.41 13.95
N HIS A 91 -8.87 -0.80 12.87
CA HIS A 91 -10.00 -1.35 12.12
C HIS A 91 -9.65 -2.71 11.48
N LEU A 92 -8.49 -2.83 10.83
CA LEU A 92 -8.04 -4.09 10.25
C LEU A 92 -7.93 -5.17 11.32
N ARG A 93 -7.26 -4.86 12.44
CA ARG A 93 -7.10 -5.79 13.56
C ARG A 93 -8.45 -6.28 14.07
N SER A 94 -9.38 -5.37 14.30
CA SER A 94 -10.75 -5.71 14.72
C SER A 94 -11.52 -6.53 13.68
N THR A 95 -11.24 -6.33 12.40
CA THR A 95 -11.91 -7.06 11.30
C THR A 95 -11.40 -8.49 11.17
N ILE A 96 -10.11 -8.72 11.40
CA ILE A 96 -9.49 -10.05 11.35
C ILE A 96 -9.43 -10.75 12.70
N GLU A 97 -9.92 -10.10 13.76
CA GLU A 97 -10.05 -10.69 15.09
C GLU A 97 -10.94 -11.94 15.03
N GLY A 98 -10.51 -12.98 15.72
CA GLY A 98 -11.20 -14.26 15.78
C GLY A 98 -10.25 -15.43 15.75
N ASP A 99 -10.80 -16.62 15.90
CA ASP A 99 -10.04 -17.85 15.82
C ASP A 99 -9.81 -18.22 14.35
N TYR A 100 -8.55 -18.39 13.96
CA TYR A 100 -8.20 -18.92 12.65
C TYR A 100 -8.91 -20.26 12.40
N GLN A 101 -9.80 -20.30 11.40
CA GLN A 101 -10.62 -21.49 11.09
C GLN A 101 -9.94 -22.45 10.10
N GLY A 102 -8.96 -21.98 9.33
CA GLY A 102 -8.25 -22.78 8.32
C GLY A 102 -7.91 -21.99 7.05
N THR A 103 -7.06 -22.58 6.19
CA THR A 103 -6.69 -22.04 4.88
C THR A 103 -7.32 -22.91 3.79
N THR A 104 -8.07 -22.29 2.88
CA THR A 104 -8.64 -22.97 1.71
C THR A 104 -7.97 -22.49 0.43
N TYR A 105 -7.65 -23.44 -0.46
CA TYR A 105 -7.09 -23.15 -1.78
C TYR A 105 -8.15 -23.37 -2.86
N TRP A 106 -8.36 -22.36 -3.70
CA TRP A 106 -9.26 -22.43 -4.85
C TRP A 106 -8.46 -22.38 -6.14
N ARG A 107 -8.87 -23.18 -7.14
CA ARG A 107 -8.27 -23.18 -8.48
C ARG A 107 -9.38 -22.94 -9.51
N GLY A 108 -9.43 -21.74 -10.07
CA GLY A 108 -10.24 -21.46 -11.25
C GLY A 108 -9.62 -22.08 -12.50
N ARG A 109 -10.46 -22.51 -13.45
CA ARG A 109 -10.04 -22.71 -14.85
C ARG A 109 -10.53 -21.51 -15.64
N ILE A 110 -9.65 -20.88 -16.41
CA ILE A 110 -10.07 -19.92 -17.42
C ILE A 110 -10.45 -20.76 -18.65
N GLY A 111 -11.75 -20.82 -18.94
CA GLY A 111 -12.27 -21.30 -20.21
C GLY A 111 -12.50 -20.11 -21.12
N ASP A 112 -12.16 -20.25 -22.40
CA ASP A 112 -12.53 -19.27 -23.41
C ASP A 112 -13.97 -19.62 -23.82
N ASP A 113 -14.96 -18.86 -23.35
CA ASP A 113 -16.33 -18.95 -23.85
C ASP A 113 -16.36 -18.28 -25.23
N THR A 114 -15.79 -18.96 -26.22
CA THR A 114 -16.13 -18.77 -27.62
C THR A 114 -17.12 -19.85 -28.01
N ASP A 115 -18.36 -19.71 -27.54
CA ASP A 115 -19.50 -20.44 -28.10
C ASP A 115 -20.17 -19.56 -29.17
N GLU A 116 -20.27 -20.17 -30.35
CA GLU A 116 -20.72 -19.72 -31.67
C GLU A 116 -22.25 -19.55 -31.79
#